data_AF-A0A1M5F8I1-F1
#
_entry.id   AF-A0A1M5F8I1-F1
#
_cell.length_a   1.000
_cell.length_b   1.000
_cell.length_c   1.000
_cell.angle_alpha   90.00
_cell.angle_beta   90.00
_cell.angle_gamma   90.00
#
_symmetry.space_group_name_H-M   'P 1'
#
loop_
_entity.id
_entity.type
_entity.pdbx_description
1 polymer ?
#
loop_
_entity_poly.entity_id
_entity_poly.type
_entity_poly.pdbx_seq_one_letter_code
_entity_poly.pdbx_strand_id
1 'polypeptide(L)'
;MVLSDAGKGILLCLLMSFYQQAQANETPNNTCGFSEAAWALASLIIEDEAQQRAQIQCHPLLAQAAEDKARIMADYGMVRHNLG
;
A
#
# COMPACT_ATOMS: atom_id res chain seq x y z
N MET A 1 18.85 -44.83 10.61
CA MET A 1 18.70 -44.47 9.19
C MET A 1 19.34 -43.10 8.99
N VAL A 2 20.57 -43.07 8.44
CA VAL A 2 21.31 -41.83 8.17
C VAL A 2 21.04 -41.48 6.71
N LEU A 3 20.37 -40.35 6.46
CA LEU A 3 20.13 -39.88 5.09
C LEU A 3 21.46 -39.45 4.46
N SER A 4 21.73 -39.97 3.25
CA SER A 4 22.85 -39.62 2.37
C SER A 4 22.95 -38.10 2.15
N ASP A 5 24.17 -37.55 2.09
CA ASP A 5 24.45 -36.10 1.97
C ASP A 5 23.76 -35.43 0.78
N ALA A 6 23.48 -36.16 -0.30
CA ALA A 6 22.70 -35.66 -1.43
C ALA A 6 21.23 -35.36 -1.07
N GLY A 7 20.64 -36.08 -0.12
CA GLY A 7 19.25 -35.92 0.30
C GLY A 7 18.98 -34.68 1.15
N LYS A 8 19.97 -34.21 1.92
CA LYS A 8 19.87 -32.98 2.71
C LYS A 8 19.89 -31.72 1.83
N GLY A 9 20.72 -31.71 0.79
CA GLY A 9 20.78 -30.60 -0.17
C GLY A 9 19.49 -30.43 -0.97
N ILE A 10 18.89 -31.55 -1.41
CA ILE A 10 17.61 -31.55 -2.12
C ILE A 10 16.48 -31.08 -1.20
N LEU A 11 16.45 -31.54 0.05
CA LEU A 11 15.45 -31.10 1.02
C LEU A 11 15.58 -29.59 1.34
N LEU A 12 16.80 -29.06 1.45
CA LEU A 12 17.03 -27.62 1.65
C LEU A 12 16.57 -26.79 0.44
N CYS A 13 16.87 -27.24 -0.78
CA CYS A 13 16.42 -26.57 -2.02
C CYS A 13 14.90 -26.58 -2.17
N LEU A 14 14.25 -27.70 -1.84
CA LEU A 14 12.79 -27.80 -1.86
C LEU A 14 12.16 -26.83 -0.85
N LEU A 15 12.69 -26.76 0.38
CA LEU A 15 12.20 -25.82 1.39
C LEU A 15 12.37 -24.36 0.96
N MET A 16 13.51 -23.99 0.36
CA MET A 16 13.76 -22.63 -0.14
C MET A 16 12.79 -22.23 -1.28
N SER A 17 12.41 -23.18 -2.13
CA SER A 17 11.51 -22.92 -3.27
C SER A 17 10.08 -22.57 -2.83
N PHE A 18 9.62 -23.12 -1.70
CA PHE A 18 8.32 -22.78 -1.11
C PHE A 18 8.28 -21.39 -0.47
N TYR A 19 9.41 -20.88 0.04
CA TYR A 19 9.47 -19.50 0.58
C TYR A 19 9.24 -18.44 -0.50
N GLN A 20 9.64 -18.69 -1.75
CA GLN A 20 9.45 -17.75 -2.86
C GLN A 20 7.98 -17.54 -3.24
N GLN A 21 7.11 -18.54 -3.01
CA GLN A 21 5.68 -18.46 -3.40
C GLN A 21 4.82 -17.64 -2.44
N ALA A 22 5.33 -17.28 -1.25
CA ALA A 22 4.60 -16.43 -0.30
C ALA A 22 4.67 -14.92 -0.66
N GLN A 23 5.39 -14.54 -1.71
CA GLN A 23 5.66 -13.14 -2.09
C GLN A 23 5.15 -12.79 -3.50
N ALA A 24 4.01 -13.35 -3.92
CA ALA A 24 3.44 -13.02 -5.22
C ALA A 24 1.91 -13.10 -5.24
N ASN A 25 1.24 -12.04 -4.78
CA ASN A 25 0.16 -11.40 -5.55
C ASN A 25 -0.29 -10.06 -4.94
N GLU A 26 0.64 -9.16 -4.62
CA GLU A 26 0.27 -7.74 -4.60
C GLU A 26 0.35 -7.30 -6.07
N THR A 27 -0.74 -7.45 -6.82
CA THR A 27 -0.83 -6.71 -8.08
C THR A 27 -0.69 -5.25 -7.68
N PRO A 28 0.31 -4.50 -8.17
CA PRO A 28 0.41 -3.09 -7.88
C PRO A 28 -0.79 -2.44 -8.55
N ASN A 29 -1.89 -2.37 -7.83
CA ASN A 29 -3.03 -1.58 -8.23
C ASN A 29 -2.55 -0.14 -8.14
N ASN A 30 -2.16 0.37 -9.29
CA ASN A 30 -1.68 1.72 -9.57
C ASN A 30 -2.73 2.81 -9.26
N THR A 31 -3.85 2.46 -8.63
CA THR A 31 -4.90 3.31 -8.07
C THR A 31 -4.49 3.97 -6.75
N CYS A 32 -3.27 4.44 -6.72
CA CYS A 32 -2.70 5.17 -5.62
C CYS A 32 -2.69 6.65 -6.04
N GLY A 33 -3.56 7.48 -5.45
CA GLY A 33 -3.66 8.91 -5.82
C GLY A 33 -4.42 9.11 -7.14
N PHE A 34 -5.75 9.12 -7.07
CA PHE A 34 -6.69 9.08 -8.19
C PHE A 34 -6.78 10.34 -9.09
N SER A 35 -5.86 11.31 -8.97
CA SER A 35 -5.84 12.47 -9.87
C SER A 35 -4.52 13.24 -9.82
N GLU A 36 -4.25 14.01 -10.89
CA GLU A 36 -3.20 15.02 -10.92
C GLU A 36 -3.30 16.01 -9.74
N ALA A 37 -4.53 16.38 -9.35
CA ALA A 37 -4.78 17.24 -8.20
C ALA A 37 -4.34 16.61 -6.87
N ALA A 38 -4.52 15.30 -6.68
CA ALA A 38 -4.07 14.59 -5.50
C ALA A 38 -2.53 14.59 -5.39
N TRP A 39 -1.84 14.43 -6.53
CA TRP A 39 -0.38 14.52 -6.60
C TRP A 39 0.13 15.92 -6.30
N ALA A 40 -0.46 16.95 -6.92
CA ALA A 40 -0.11 18.34 -6.66
C ALA A 40 -0.28 18.69 -5.16
N LEU A 41 -1.38 18.25 -4.54
CA LEU A 41 -1.59 18.43 -3.11
C LEU A 41 -0.54 17.70 -2.27
N ALA A 42 -0.22 16.45 -2.60
CA ALA A 42 0.80 15.69 -1.88
C ALA A 42 2.17 16.38 -1.93
N SER A 43 2.58 16.90 -3.09
CA SER A 43 3.81 17.69 -3.24
C SER A 43 3.81 18.91 -2.33
N LEU A 44 2.74 19.71 -2.33
CA LEU A 44 2.62 20.88 -1.45
C LEU A 44 2.74 20.51 0.03
N ILE A 45 2.13 19.40 0.45
CA ILE A 45 2.21 18.94 1.85
C ILE A 45 3.63 18.47 2.20
N ILE A 46 4.31 17.76 1.29
CA ILE A 46 5.68 17.27 1.49
C ILE A 46 6.67 18.42 1.59
N GLU A 47 6.47 19.47 0.79
CA GLU A 47 7.35 20.65 0.70
C GLU A 47 7.11 21.69 1.80
N ASP A 48 6.02 21.57 2.56
CA ASP A 48 5.71 22.49 3.66
C ASP A 48 6.72 22.34 4.82
N GLU A 49 7.40 23.44 5.18
CA GLU A 49 8.44 23.43 6.22
C GLU A 49 7.92 23.08 7.62
N ALA A 50 6.63 23.31 7.90
CA ALA A 50 6.01 22.99 9.18
C ALA A 50 5.48 21.54 9.23
N GLN A 51 5.44 20.84 8.08
CA GLN A 51 4.98 19.47 8.03
C GLN A 51 5.91 18.54 8.82
N GLN A 52 5.31 17.80 9.75
CA GLN A 52 5.99 16.83 10.61
C GLN A 52 6.21 15.48 9.90
N ARG A 53 5.54 15.24 8.77
CA ARG A 53 5.69 14.05 7.92
C ARG A 53 6.36 14.39 6.59
N ALA A 54 7.69 14.31 6.57
CA ALA A 54 8.51 14.51 5.37
C ALA A 54 8.31 13.41 4.29
N GLN A 55 7.63 12.31 4.62
CA GLN A 55 7.31 11.26 3.66
C GLN A 55 5.81 10.95 3.71
N ILE A 56 5.16 11.03 2.56
CA ILE A 56 3.80 10.55 2.36
C ILE A 56 3.90 9.26 1.54
N GLN A 57 3.45 8.17 2.15
CA GLN A 57 3.37 6.88 1.47
C GLN A 57 1.95 6.64 1.00
N CYS A 58 1.86 6.05 -0.18
CA CYS A 58 0.57 5.71 -0.73
C CYS A 58 0.03 4.43 -0.13
N HIS A 59 -1.26 4.44 0.22
CA HIS A 59 -1.95 3.27 0.71
C HIS A 59 -3.29 3.12 -0.04
N PRO A 60 -3.49 2.05 -0.84
CA PRO A 60 -4.66 1.93 -1.71
C PRO A 60 -5.98 1.94 -0.95
N LEU A 61 -6.04 1.26 0.21
CA LEU A 61 -7.23 1.30 1.07
C LEU A 61 -7.57 2.72 1.56
N LEU A 62 -6.57 3.54 1.90
CA LEU A 62 -6.81 4.90 2.37
C LEU A 62 -7.24 5.81 1.22
N ALA A 63 -6.67 5.61 0.02
CA ALA A 63 -7.07 6.33 -1.17
C ALA A 63 -8.54 6.04 -1.52
N GLN A 64 -8.97 4.78 -1.48
CA GLN A 64 -10.36 4.41 -1.73
C GLN A 64 -11.31 5.00 -0.68
N ALA A 65 -10.94 4.90 0.60
CA ALA A 65 -11.75 5.47 1.68
C ALA A 65 -11.89 7.01 1.55
N ALA A 66 -10.84 7.70 1.10
CA ALA A 66 -10.87 9.13 0.85
C ALA A 66 -11.80 9.50 -0.33
N GLU A 67 -11.74 8.74 -1.44
CA GLU A 67 -12.62 8.91 -2.59
C GLU A 67 -14.09 8.69 -2.20
N ASP A 68 -14.39 7.59 -1.52
CA ASP A 68 -15.75 7.26 -1.07
C ASP A 68 -16.32 8.35 -0.18
N LYS A 69 -15.52 8.87 0.76
CA LYS A 69 -15.92 9.96 1.64
C LYS A 69 -16.16 11.26 0.86
N ALA A 70 -15.29 11.59 -0.11
CA ALA A 70 -15.44 12.78 -0.92
C ALA A 70 -16.72 12.73 -1.77
N ARG A 71 -17.03 11.58 -2.38
CA ARG A 71 -18.28 11.35 -3.10
C ARG A 71 -19.50 11.57 -2.20
N ILE A 72 -19.50 10.97 -1.01
CA ILE A 72 -20.56 11.18 -0.02
C ILE A 72 -20.71 12.67 0.32
N MET A 73 -19.62 13.38 0.62
CA MET A 73 -19.68 14.81 0.92
C MET A 73 -20.27 15.63 -0.23
N ALA A 74 -19.93 15.29 -1.47
CA ALA A 74 -20.49 15.92 -2.66
C ALA A 74 -21.98 15.66 -2.80
N ASP A 75 -22.43 14.41 -2.62
CA ASP A 75 -23.85 14.01 -2.70
C ASP A 75 -24.70 14.74 -1.65
N TYR A 76 -24.18 14.90 -0.43
CA TYR A 76 -24.84 15.66 0.64
C TYR A 76 -24.67 17.18 0.51
N GLY A 77 -23.85 17.66 -0.42
CA GLY A 77 -23.53 19.08 -0.58
C GLY A 77 -22.85 19.72 0.63
N MET A 78 -22.19 18.93 1.48
CA MET A 78 -21.55 19.43 2.70
C MET A 78 -20.32 18.63 3.11
N VAL A 79 -19.29 19.35 3.58
CA VAL A 79 -18.10 18.75 4.18
C VAL A 79 -18.41 18.37 5.62
N ARG A 80 -18.19 17.10 5.99
CA ARG A 80 -18.30 16.60 7.37
C ARG A 80 -17.12 15.73 7.76
N HIS A 81 -16.34 16.20 8.71
CA HIS A 81 -15.38 15.36 9.41
C HIS A 81 -16.14 14.65 10.54
N ASN A 82 -16.10 13.30 10.58
CA ASN A 82 -16.66 12.53 11.68
C ASN A 82 -15.69 12.63 12.88
N LEU A 83 -15.64 13.80 13.50
CA LEU A 83 -14.83 14.05 14.70
C LEU A 83 -15.70 13.81 15.96
N GLY A 84 -16.26 12.60 16.08
CA GLY A 84 -17.18 12.20 17.16
C GLY A 84 -18.41 11.48 16.66
#